data_AF-A0A067MIA1-F1
#
_entry.id   AF-A0A067MIA1-F1
#
_cell.length_a   1.000
_cell.length_b   1.000
_cell.length_c   1.000
_cell.angle_alpha   90.00
_cell.angle_beta   90.00
_cell.angle_gamma   90.00
#
_symmetry.space_group_name_H-M   'P 1'
#
loop_
_entity.id
_entity.type
_entity.pdbx_description
1 polymer ?
#
loop_
_entity_poly.entity_id
_entity_poly.type
_entity_poly.pdbx_seq_one_letter_code
_entity_poly.pdbx_strand_id
1 'polypeptide(L)' 'MDFEREASGDRRSIWLPSRSVIVLEGEARYEWTHGIAERRVDLVDAEDGPPAPGMWIERGTRVSITLRWLLPGADVVGS' A
#
# COMPACT_ATOMS: atom_id res chain seq x y z
N MET A 1 -2.63 0.34 3.56
CA MET A 1 -1.70 -0.64 2.98
C MET A 1 -0.54 -0.76 3.93
N ASP A 2 -0.16 -1.98 4.24
CA ASP A 2 0.87 -2.29 5.22
C ASP A 2 2.13 -2.70 4.48
N PHE A 3 3.28 -2.24 4.96
CA PHE A 3 4.60 -2.50 4.42
C PHE A 3 5.47 -3.15 5.49
N GLU A 4 6.22 -4.16 5.10
CA GLU A 4 7.14 -4.88 5.98
C GLU A 4 8.46 -5.16 5.27
N ARG A 5 9.56 -4.87 5.98
CA ARG A 5 10.92 -5.16 5.55
C ARG A 5 11.49 -6.26 6.44
N GLU A 6 11.67 -7.44 5.88
CA GLU A 6 12.14 -8.62 6.63
C GLU A 6 13.53 -8.41 7.25
N ALA A 7 14.45 -7.77 6.51
CA ALA A 7 15.84 -7.58 6.94
C ALA A 7 15.97 -6.78 8.25
N SER A 8 15.07 -5.82 8.51
CA SER A 8 15.08 -4.99 9.72
C SER A 8 13.92 -5.30 10.68
N GLY A 9 12.90 -6.01 10.22
CA GLY A 9 11.62 -6.15 10.93
C GLY A 9 10.79 -4.87 10.95
N ASP A 10 11.16 -3.86 10.15
CA ASP A 10 10.44 -2.58 10.12
C ASP A 10 9.06 -2.74 9.50
N ARG A 11 8.10 -2.02 10.07
CA ARG A 11 6.71 -2.02 9.63
C ARG A 11 6.20 -0.60 9.47
N ARG A 12 5.52 -0.34 8.35
CA ARG A 12 4.93 0.96 8.04
C ARG A 12 3.51 0.76 7.51
N SER A 13 2.61 1.68 7.80
CA SER A 13 1.23 1.62 7.29
C SER A 13 0.88 2.96 6.66
N ILE A 14 0.29 2.91 5.46
CA ILE A 14 -0.10 4.08 4.69
C ILE A 14 -1.61 4.03 4.41
N TRP A 15 -2.30 5.12 4.71
CA TRP A 15 -3.69 5.32 4.31
C TRP A 15 -3.75 5.66 2.80
N LEU A 16 -4.57 4.93 2.05
CA LEU A 16 -4.76 5.13 0.61
C LEU A 16 -6.18 5.63 0.35
N PRO A 17 -6.44 6.95 0.45
CA PRO A 17 -7.78 7.50 0.25
C PRO A 17 -8.29 7.22 -1.17
N SER A 18 -9.61 7.22 -1.35
CA SER A 18 -10.22 7.03 -2.68
C SER A 18 -9.69 8.05 -3.68
N ARG A 19 -9.39 7.59 -4.91
CA ARG A 19 -8.80 8.39 -5.99
C ARG A 19 -7.35 8.85 -5.76
N SER A 20 -6.65 8.26 -4.78
CA SER A 20 -5.20 8.43 -4.65
C SER A 20 -4.43 7.56 -5.63
N VAL A 21 -3.18 7.94 -5.89
CA VAL A 21 -2.17 7.15 -6.59
C VAL A 21 -1.02 6.89 -5.64
N ILE A 22 -0.54 5.65 -5.62
CA ILE A 22 0.72 5.30 -4.96
C ILE A 22 1.72 4.86 -6.02
N VAL A 23 2.95 5.39 -5.94
CA VAL A 23 4.07 5.02 -6.79
C VAL A 23 5.04 4.20 -5.94
N LEU A 24 5.30 2.96 -6.33
CA LEU A 24 6.29 2.10 -5.69
C LEU A 24 7.51 1.99 -6.58
N GLU A 25 8.61 2.59 -6.14
CA GLU A 25 9.90 2.57 -6.82
C GLU A 25 11.04 2.31 -5.83
N GLY A 26 12.22 1.95 -6.38
CA GLY A 26 13.42 1.70 -5.58
C GLY A 26 13.17 0.75 -4.40
N GLU A 27 13.62 1.17 -3.22
CA GLU A 27 13.54 0.41 -1.98
C GLU A 27 12.11 -0.07 -1.69
N ALA A 28 11.12 0.83 -1.75
CA ALA A 28 9.72 0.51 -1.45
C ALA A 28 9.13 -0.57 -2.37
N ARG A 29 9.69 -0.76 -3.57
CA ARG A 29 9.27 -1.79 -4.52
C ARG A 29 10.01 -3.11 -4.36
N TYR A 30 11.30 -3.06 -4.07
CA TYR A 30 12.18 -4.23 -4.13
C TYR A 30 12.53 -4.81 -2.77
N GLU A 31 12.63 -3.97 -1.73
CA GLU A 31 13.10 -4.37 -0.40
C GLU A 31 11.97 -4.47 0.62
N TRP A 32 10.79 -3.95 0.28
CA TRP A 32 9.59 -4.02 1.12
C TRP A 32 8.54 -4.92 0.49
N THR A 33 7.94 -5.75 1.32
CA THR A 33 6.68 -6.43 0.99
C THR A 33 5.52 -5.50 1.34
N HIS A 34 4.49 -5.46 0.51
CA HIS A 34 3.30 -4.66 0.76
C HIS A 34 2.04 -5.51 0.66
N GLY A 35 1.06 -5.22 1.52
CA GLY A 35 -0.17 -5.98 1.62
C GLY A 35 -1.34 -5.16 2.13
N ILE A 36 -2.52 -5.76 2.06
CA ILE A 36 -3.74 -5.22 2.65
C ILE A 36 -4.20 -6.24 3.67
N ALA A 37 -4.05 -5.93 4.97
CA ALA A 37 -4.52 -6.82 6.03
C ALA A 37 -6.03 -7.09 5.90
N GLU A 38 -6.46 -8.34 6.12
CA GLU A 38 -7.88 -8.70 6.15
C GLU A 38 -8.53 -8.15 7.45
N ARG A 39 -9.22 -7.02 7.34
CA ARG A 39 -9.96 -6.39 8.45
C ARG A 39 -11.13 -5.55 7.93
N ARG A 40 -12.10 -5.26 8.80
CA ARG A 40 -13.32 -4.49 8.47
C ARG A 40 -13.17 -2.98 8.68
N VAL A 41 -12.25 -2.56 9.53
CA VAL A 41 -12.07 -1.15 9.92
C VAL A 41 -10.58 -0.79 9.92
N ASP A 42 -10.27 0.47 9.65
CA ASP A 42 -8.94 1.06 9.77
C ASP A 42 -8.98 2.21 10.79
N LEU A 43 -7.95 2.33 11.64
CA LEU A 43 -7.70 3.53 12.43
C LEU A 43 -6.76 4.43 11.61
N VAL A 44 -7.21 5.65 11.32
CA VAL A 44 -6.47 6.61 10.49
C VAL A 44 -6.27 7.89 11.29
N ASP A 45 -5.02 8.34 11.40
CA ASP A 45 -4.69 9.59 12.05
C ASP A 45 -5.26 10.78 11.26
N ALA A 46 -5.63 11.85 11.96
CA ALA A 46 -6.06 13.08 11.30
C ALA A 46 -4.89 13.70 10.53
N GLU A 47 -5.12 14.12 9.27
CA GLU A 47 -4.14 14.89 8.50
C GLU A 47 -3.85 16.25 9.17
N ASP A 48 -2.60 16.70 9.05
CA ASP A 48 -2.10 18.06 9.32
C ASP A 48 -2.89 18.89 10.34
N GLY A 49 -2.53 18.75 11.61
CA GLY A 49 -3.12 19.50 12.72
C GLY A 49 -2.51 19.13 14.07
N PRO A 50 -2.92 19.80 15.17
CA PRO A 50 -2.54 19.39 16.51
C PRO A 50 -2.96 17.93 16.77
N PRO A 51 -2.27 17.21 17.67
CA PRO A 51 -2.56 15.81 17.95
C PRO A 51 -4.05 15.60 18.25
N ALA A 52 -4.74 14.92 17.32
CA ALA A 52 -6.15 14.57 17.45
C ALA A 52 -6.27 13.04 17.54
N PRO A 53 -7.29 12.51 18.24
CA PRO A 53 -7.55 11.08 18.22
C PRO A 53 -7.81 10.62 16.78
N GLY A 54 -7.21 9.50 16.39
CA GLY A 54 -7.44 8.88 15.08
C GLY A 54 -8.91 8.53 14.87
N MET A 55 -9.33 8.53 13.61
CA MET A 55 -10.69 8.20 13.19
C MET A 55 -10.77 6.73 12.76
N TRP A 56 -11.81 6.04 13.22
CA TRP A 56 -12.16 4.72 12.70
C TRP A 56 -12.94 4.84 11.40
N ILE A 57 -12.42 4.22 10.34
CA ILE A 57 -13.04 4.20 9.01
C ILE A 57 -13.46 2.78 8.69
N GLU A 58 -14.73 2.58 8.36
CA GLU A 58 -15.25 1.28 7.92
C GLU A 58 -14.90 1.03 6.45
N ARG A 59 -14.42 -0.18 6.14
CA ARG A 59 -14.04 -0.54 4.77
C ARG A 59 -15.25 -0.86 3.92
N GLY A 60 -15.35 -0.18 2.78
CA GLY A 60 -16.25 -0.55 1.69
C GLY A 60 -15.57 -1.37 0.60
N THR A 61 -16.32 -1.68 -0.45
CA THR A 61 -15.76 -2.27 -1.68
C THR A 61 -14.77 -1.29 -2.31
N ARG A 62 -13.52 -1.73 -2.52
CA ARG A 62 -12.45 -0.95 -3.15
C ARG A 62 -11.90 -1.69 -4.36
N VAL A 63 -11.77 -0.97 -5.48
CA VAL A 63 -11.07 -1.44 -6.69
C VAL A 63 -9.80 -0.62 -6.87
N SER A 64 -8.68 -1.29 -7.13
CA SER A 64 -7.43 -0.64 -7.52
C SER A 64 -6.99 -1.10 -8.90
N ILE A 65 -6.49 -0.17 -9.69
CA ILE A 65 -5.85 -0.45 -10.98
C ILE A 65 -4.34 -0.31 -10.76
N THR A 66 -3.61 -1.40 -10.95
CA THR A 66 -2.15 -1.44 -10.79
C THR A 66 -1.50 -1.46 -12.16
N LEU A 67 -0.74 -0.42 -12.48
CA LEU A 67 0.01 -0.31 -13.72
C LEU A 67 1.47 -0.70 -13.48
N ARG A 68 2.02 -1.56 -14.34
CA ARG A 68 3.44 -1.95 -14.31
C ARG A 68 3.94 -2.13 -15.73
N TRP A 69 5.20 -1.77 -15.93
CA TRP A 69 5.91 -2.13 -17.15
C TRP A 69 6.34 -3.59 -17.08
N LEU A 70 6.22 -4.28 -18.22
CA LEU A 70 6.81 -5.60 -18.38
C LEU A 70 8.33 -5.45 -18.47
N LEU A 71 9.04 -6.42 -17.88
CA LEU A 71 10.48 -6.52 -18.12
C LEU A 71 10.71 -6.88 -19.59
N PRO A 72 11.83 -6.44 -20.20
CA PRO A 72 12.17 -6.84 -21.57
C PRO A 72 12.11 -8.37 -21.75
N GLY A 73 11.39 -8.84 -22.78
CA GLY A 73 11.21 -10.27 -23.07
C GLY A 73 10.08 -10.96 -22.30
N ALA A 74 9.40 -10.27 -21.37
CA ALA A 74 8.24 -10.83 -20.66
C ALA A 74 6.94 -10.82 -21.50
N ASP A 75 7.02 -10.38 -22.75
CA ASP A 75 5.97 -10.47 -23.77
C ASP A 75 5.86 -11.86 -24.41
N VAL A 76 6.83 -12.75 -24.20
CA VAL A 76 6.82 -14.13 -24.70
C VAL A 76 6.29 -15.08 -23.63
N VAL A 77 5.16 -15.74 -23.89
CA VAL A 77 4.54 -16.73 -23.00
C VAL A 77 4.45 -18.08 -23.71
N GLY A 78 5.03 -19.14 -23.12
CA GLY A 78 4.78 -20.53 -23.53
C GLY A 78 5.67 -21.11 -24.64
N SER A 79 6.97 -20.75 -24.69
CA SER A 79 7.96 -21.43 -25.54
C SER A 79 8.30 -22.84 -25.05
#